data_AF-A0A519RM76-F1
#
_entry.id   AF-A0A519RM76-F1
#
_cell.length_a   1.000
_cell.length_b   1.000
_cell.length_c   1.000
_cell.angle_alpha   90.00
_cell.angle_beta   90.00
_cell.angle_gamma   90.00
#
_symmetry.space_group_name_H-M   'P 1'
#
loop_
_entity.id
_entity.type
_entity.pdbx_description
1 polymer ?
#
loop_
_entity_poly.entity_id
_entity_poly.type
_entity_poly.pdbx_seq_one_letter_code
_entity_poly.pdbx_strand_id
1 'polypeptide(L)'
;MTSSPVEMGLSSDILFYREEACLFSNEYDFTFTTRYYRAYLSACISLIDAFINRHVLIYRFRQLQTSDFDLLQKTSRLEDRLELFLKISTGKDMKSINGGVEWIHFKKLRHLRNEMTHINEPSLGYSIEEFADHFNYVRSGIGGLLHRIRVLQNKPTLGFIESLKTAPIIYFNEITHRADGNHFIKRRK
;
A
#
# COMPACT_ATOMS: atom_id res chain seq x y z
N MET A 1 -15.33 3.12 -25.07
CA MET A 1 -13.99 3.05 -24.45
C MET A 1 -14.15 2.46 -23.06
N THR A 2 -13.78 1.20 -22.84
CA THR A 2 -13.76 0.62 -21.49
C THR A 2 -12.55 1.18 -20.77
N SER A 3 -12.75 2.23 -19.96
CA SER A 3 -11.71 2.77 -19.10
C SER A 3 -11.15 1.66 -18.22
N SER A 4 -9.83 1.50 -18.22
CA SER A 4 -9.15 0.57 -17.30
C SER A 4 -9.62 0.80 -15.86
N PRO A 5 -9.80 -0.26 -15.03
CA PRO A 5 -10.11 -0.10 -13.62
C PRO A 5 -9.13 0.86 -12.94
N VAL A 6 -9.63 1.73 -12.06
CA VAL A 6 -8.80 2.70 -11.32
C VAL A 6 -7.69 2.00 -10.52
N GLU A 7 -7.94 0.76 -10.08
CA GLU A 7 -6.97 -0.07 -9.36
C GLU A 7 -5.72 -0.37 -10.19
N MET A 8 -5.85 -0.51 -11.52
CA MET A 8 -4.70 -0.68 -12.40
C MET A 8 -3.85 0.59 -12.41
N GLY A 9 -4.48 1.76 -12.57
CA GLY A 9 -3.80 3.06 -12.54
C GLY A 9 -3.07 3.28 -11.22
N LEU A 10 -3.75 3.08 -10.09
CA LEU A 10 -3.15 3.22 -8.76
C LEU A 10 -2.01 2.21 -8.52
N SER A 11 -2.12 0.98 -9.05
CA SER A 11 -1.01 0.02 -8.95
C SER A 11 0.21 0.45 -9.76
N SER A 12 0.01 1.03 -10.95
CA SER A 12 1.07 1.60 -11.76
C SER A 12 1.71 2.79 -11.07
N ASP A 13 0.91 3.68 -10.48
CA ASP A 13 1.40 4.83 -9.71
C ASP A 13 2.26 4.39 -8.51
N ILE A 14 1.81 3.37 -7.77
CA ILE A 14 2.58 2.81 -6.65
C ILE A 14 3.95 2.32 -7.12
N LEU A 15 4.01 1.60 -8.24
CA LEU A 15 5.27 1.09 -8.78
C LEU A 15 6.17 2.22 -9.30
N PHE A 16 5.59 3.19 -10.01
CA PHE A 16 6.28 4.38 -10.50
C PHE A 16 6.89 5.19 -9.36
N TYR A 17 6.12 5.52 -8.31
CA TYR A 17 6.64 6.30 -7.18
C TYR A 17 7.73 5.58 -6.40
N ARG A 18 7.72 4.24 -6.36
CA ARG A 18 8.79 3.44 -5.77
C ARG A 18 10.08 3.59 -6.58
N GLU A 19 9.98 3.46 -7.90
CA GLU A 19 11.11 3.59 -8.81
C GLU A 19 11.70 5.00 -8.78
N GLU A 20 10.87 6.02 -8.94
CA GLU A 20 11.31 7.42 -8.93
C GLU A 20 11.98 7.80 -7.62
N ALA A 21 11.42 7.40 -6.48
CA ALA A 21 12.04 7.68 -5.19
C ALA A 21 13.43 7.03 -5.08
N CYS A 22 13.63 5.82 -5.62
CA CYS A 22 14.95 5.20 -5.67
C CYS A 22 15.90 5.96 -6.60
N LEU A 23 15.46 6.39 -7.78
CA LEU A 23 16.27 7.16 -8.73
C LEU A 23 16.75 8.48 -8.12
N PHE A 24 15.83 9.29 -7.59
CA PHE A 24 16.17 10.57 -6.97
C PHE A 24 17.00 10.42 -5.69
N SER A 25 16.85 9.31 -4.95
CA SER A 25 17.70 9.05 -3.79
C SER A 25 19.15 8.81 -4.19
N ASN A 26 19.39 8.20 -5.36
CA ASN A 26 20.72 7.97 -5.91
C ASN A 26 21.36 9.26 -6.46
N GLU A 27 20.54 10.23 -6.87
CA GLU A 27 20.96 11.57 -7.29
C GLU A 27 21.16 12.54 -6.10
N TYR A 28 20.98 12.06 -4.87
CA TYR A 28 21.00 12.87 -3.65
C TYR A 28 19.93 13.99 -3.62
N ASP A 29 18.86 13.86 -4.41
CA ASP A 29 17.74 14.79 -4.42
C ASP A 29 16.69 14.40 -3.37
N PHE A 30 16.89 14.91 -2.16
CA PHE A 30 15.98 14.64 -1.05
C PHE A 30 14.57 15.21 -1.27
N THR A 31 14.43 16.31 -2.03
CA THR A 31 13.14 16.96 -2.24
C THR A 31 12.23 16.08 -3.08
N PHE A 32 12.73 15.57 -4.21
CA PHE A 32 11.96 14.67 -5.06
C PHE A 32 11.81 13.29 -4.43
N THR A 33 12.84 12.77 -3.75
CA THR A 33 12.75 11.50 -3.01
C THR A 33 11.58 11.51 -2.02
N THR A 34 11.50 12.54 -1.16
CA THR A 34 10.42 12.64 -0.17
C THR A 34 9.04 12.92 -0.80
N ARG A 35 9.00 13.63 -1.93
CA ARG A 35 7.75 13.87 -2.68
C ARG A 35 7.18 12.55 -3.20
N TYR A 36 8.00 11.74 -3.85
CA TYR A 36 7.57 10.44 -4.37
C TYR A 36 7.26 9.45 -3.26
N TYR A 37 8.01 9.46 -2.15
CA TYR A 37 7.67 8.66 -0.98
C TYR A 37 6.28 8.99 -0.41
N ARG A 38 5.93 10.28 -0.29
CA ARG A 38 4.57 10.72 0.13
C ARG A 38 3.48 10.28 -0.84
N ALA A 39 3.74 10.41 -2.15
CA ALA A 39 2.83 9.98 -3.19
C ALA A 39 2.60 8.45 -3.14
N TYR A 40 3.67 7.67 -2.95
CA TYR A 40 3.61 6.22 -2.74
C TYR A 40 2.72 5.83 -1.57
N LEU A 41 2.92 6.43 -0.38
CA LEU A 41 2.11 6.13 0.79
C LEU A 41 0.63 6.43 0.56
N SER A 42 0.34 7.56 -0.10
CA SER A 42 -1.03 7.96 -0.44
C SER A 42 -1.67 6.96 -1.41
N ALA A 43 -0.97 6.61 -2.50
CA ALA A 43 -1.46 5.68 -3.51
C ALA A 43 -1.73 4.27 -2.94
N CYS A 44 -0.88 3.79 -2.02
CA CYS A 44 -1.09 2.53 -1.31
C CYS A 44 -2.44 2.49 -0.59
N ILE A 45 -2.77 3.54 0.16
CA ILE A 45 -4.03 3.61 0.92
C ILE A 45 -5.23 3.83 -0.01
N SER A 46 -5.07 4.68 -1.03
CA SER A 46 -6.10 4.93 -2.05
C SER A 46 -6.47 3.66 -2.82
N LEU A 47 -5.51 2.76 -3.10
CA LEU A 47 -5.79 1.51 -3.80
C LEU A 47 -6.73 0.59 -3.00
N ILE A 48 -6.52 0.48 -1.68
CA ILE A 48 -7.40 -0.33 -0.83
C ILE A 48 -8.82 0.26 -0.81
N ASP A 49 -8.95 1.58 -0.66
CA ASP A 49 -10.27 2.20 -0.65
C ASP A 49 -10.96 2.11 -2.02
N ALA A 50 -10.22 2.30 -3.13
CA ALA A 50 -10.72 2.12 -4.49
C ALA A 50 -11.24 0.70 -4.73
N PHE A 51 -10.51 -0.32 -4.26
CA PHE A 51 -10.93 -1.72 -4.35
C PHE A 51 -12.25 -1.98 -3.61
N ILE A 52 -12.40 -1.44 -2.39
CA ILE A 52 -13.66 -1.55 -1.61
C ILE A 52 -14.79 -0.81 -2.33
N ASN A 53 -14.55 0.43 -2.75
CA ASN A 53 -15.54 1.28 -3.42
C ASN A 53 -16.08 0.64 -4.70
N ARG A 54 -15.22 0.02 -5.51
CA ARG A 54 -15.66 -0.75 -6.69
C ARG A 54 -16.65 -1.84 -6.31
N HIS A 55 -16.39 -2.58 -5.23
CA HIS A 55 -17.30 -3.63 -4.77
C HIS A 55 -18.59 -3.06 -4.18
N VAL A 56 -18.53 -1.93 -3.47
CA VAL A 56 -19.72 -1.21 -3.01
C VAL A 56 -20.63 -0.84 -4.18
N LEU A 57 -20.07 -0.34 -5.29
CA LEU A 57 -20.83 -0.04 -6.50
C LEU A 57 -21.49 -1.29 -7.10
N ILE A 58 -20.77 -2.42 -7.13
CA ILE A 58 -21.31 -3.70 -7.61
C ILE A 58 -22.43 -4.20 -6.69
N TYR A 59 -22.28 -4.12 -5.37
CA TYR A 59 -23.31 -4.52 -4.41
C TYR A 59 -24.56 -3.66 -4.50
N ARG A 60 -24.38 -2.34 -4.69
CA ARG A 60 -25.49 -1.42 -4.94
C ARG A 60 -26.22 -1.74 -6.24
N PHE A 61 -25.49 -2.01 -7.33
CA PHE A 61 -26.08 -2.42 -8.60
C PHE A 61 -26.90 -3.72 -8.47
N ARG A 62 -26.43 -4.65 -7.62
CA ARG A 62 -27.12 -5.90 -7.29
C ARG A 62 -28.23 -5.76 -6.25
N GLN A 63 -28.55 -4.54 -5.82
CA GLN A 63 -29.58 -4.24 -4.83
C GLN A 63 -29.40 -4.99 -3.50
N LEU A 64 -28.15 -5.14 -3.04
CA LEU A 64 -27.90 -5.70 -1.71
C LEU A 64 -28.51 -4.77 -0.65
N GLN A 65 -29.43 -5.29 0.17
CA GLN A 65 -30.10 -4.55 1.24
C GLN A 65 -29.86 -5.24 2.58
N THR A 66 -28.69 -4.98 3.17
CA THR A 66 -28.35 -5.47 4.51
C THR A 66 -27.92 -4.30 5.40
N SER A 67 -28.19 -4.40 6.71
CA SER A 67 -27.77 -3.39 7.68
C SER A 67 -26.26 -3.16 7.66
N ASP A 68 -25.49 -4.23 7.48
CA ASP A 68 -24.03 -4.17 7.35
C ASP A 68 -23.61 -3.38 6.10
N PHE A 69 -24.32 -3.53 4.99
CA PHE A 69 -24.03 -2.79 3.76
C PHE A 69 -24.36 -1.29 3.88
N ASP A 70 -25.46 -0.95 4.55
CA ASP A 70 -25.79 0.44 4.84
C ASP A 70 -24.76 1.08 5.78
N LEU A 71 -24.24 0.30 6.73
CA LEU A 71 -23.16 0.74 7.61
C LEU A 71 -21.86 0.96 6.82
N LEU A 72 -21.48 0.01 5.95
CA LEU A 72 -20.27 0.14 5.11
C LEU A 72 -20.27 1.43 4.28
N GLN A 73 -21.42 1.84 3.75
CA GLN A 73 -21.54 3.08 2.97
C GLN A 73 -21.32 4.35 3.79
N LYS A 74 -21.65 4.34 5.08
CA LYS A 74 -21.55 5.49 5.98
C LYS A 74 -20.20 5.57 6.72
N THR A 75 -19.53 4.44 6.86
CA THR A 75 -18.24 4.36 7.56
C THR A 75 -17.13 5.06 6.80
N SER A 76 -16.44 5.99 7.46
CA SER A 76 -15.31 6.76 6.91
C SER A 76 -13.95 6.14 7.23
N ARG A 77 -13.79 5.54 8.41
CA ARG A 77 -12.52 4.94 8.84
C ARG A 77 -12.23 3.67 8.03
N LEU A 78 -11.07 3.64 7.36
CA LEU A 78 -10.71 2.57 6.43
C LEU A 78 -10.62 1.17 7.08
N GLU A 79 -10.15 1.07 8.32
CA GLU A 79 -10.10 -0.23 9.03
C GLU A 79 -11.49 -0.79 9.27
N ASP A 80 -12.39 0.04 9.78
CA ASP A 80 -13.79 -0.31 10.02
C ASP A 80 -14.49 -0.65 8.69
N ARG A 81 -14.16 0.07 7.60
CA ARG A 81 -14.63 -0.26 6.25
C ARG A 81 -14.11 -1.62 5.78
N LEU A 82 -12.85 -1.95 6.03
CA LEU A 82 -12.26 -3.26 5.69
C LEU A 82 -12.93 -4.40 6.45
N GLU A 83 -13.18 -4.21 7.74
CA GLU A 83 -13.88 -5.20 8.58
C GLU A 83 -15.29 -5.46 8.07
N LEU A 84 -16.08 -4.40 7.84
CA LEU A 84 -17.43 -4.52 7.28
C LEU A 84 -17.41 -5.14 5.88
N PHE A 85 -16.48 -4.72 5.03
CA PHE A 85 -16.33 -5.27 3.68
C PHE A 85 -15.97 -6.76 3.70
N LEU A 86 -15.08 -7.18 4.58
CA LEU A 86 -14.73 -8.60 4.74
C LEU A 86 -15.94 -9.41 5.18
N LYS A 87 -16.67 -8.94 6.20
CA LYS A 87 -17.90 -9.57 6.68
C LYS A 87 -18.94 -9.71 5.57
N ILE A 88 -19.19 -8.65 4.80
CA ILE A 88 -20.17 -8.66 3.71
C ILE A 88 -19.73 -9.55 2.54
N SER A 89 -18.44 -9.50 2.18
CA SER A 89 -17.94 -10.17 0.97
C SER A 89 -17.58 -11.65 1.17
N THR A 90 -17.29 -12.07 2.40
CA THR A 90 -16.86 -13.45 2.70
C THR A 90 -17.61 -14.10 3.87
N GLY A 91 -18.39 -13.35 4.64
CA GLY A 91 -18.99 -13.84 5.89
C GLY A 91 -17.95 -14.14 6.98
N LYS A 92 -16.76 -13.54 6.90
CA LYS A 92 -15.66 -13.76 7.87
C LYS A 92 -15.36 -12.49 8.65
N ASP A 93 -14.96 -12.66 9.90
CA ASP A 93 -14.52 -11.56 10.76
C ASP A 93 -13.07 -11.17 10.47
N MET A 94 -12.70 -9.98 10.96
CA MET A 94 -11.36 -9.41 10.85
C MET A 94 -10.26 -10.31 11.42
N LYS A 95 -10.61 -11.18 12.37
CA LYS A 95 -9.71 -12.20 12.94
C LYS A 95 -9.10 -13.14 11.90
N SER A 96 -9.74 -13.29 10.73
CA SER A 96 -9.24 -14.13 9.64
C SER A 96 -8.03 -13.53 8.89
N ILE A 97 -7.75 -12.24 9.10
CA ILE A 97 -6.65 -11.51 8.45
C ILE A 97 -5.76 -10.73 9.43
N ASN A 98 -6.26 -10.36 10.62
CA ASN A 98 -5.57 -9.42 11.51
C ASN A 98 -4.28 -9.92 12.17
N GLY A 99 -4.05 -11.24 12.24
CA GLY A 99 -2.83 -11.84 12.77
C GLY A 99 -1.71 -12.01 11.73
N GLY A 100 -1.99 -11.76 10.45
CA GLY A 100 -1.05 -11.97 9.35
C GLY A 100 -0.07 -10.81 9.16
N VAL A 101 1.06 -11.10 8.50
CA VAL A 101 2.04 -10.10 8.07
C VAL A 101 1.41 -9.04 7.17
N GLU A 102 0.39 -9.42 6.39
CA GLU A 102 -0.37 -8.54 5.52
C GLU A 102 -1.05 -7.43 6.31
N TRP A 103 -1.72 -7.77 7.40
CA TRP A 103 -2.39 -6.76 8.23
C TRP A 103 -1.41 -5.86 8.98
N ILE A 104 -0.31 -6.44 9.47
CA ILE A 104 0.74 -5.69 10.15
C ILE A 104 1.34 -4.65 9.20
N HIS A 105 1.73 -5.05 7.99
CA HIS A 105 2.33 -4.15 7.00
C HIS A 105 1.32 -3.11 6.47
N PHE A 106 0.06 -3.49 6.29
CA PHE A 106 -1.00 -2.52 5.98
C PHE A 106 -1.12 -1.44 7.06
N LYS A 107 -1.18 -1.83 8.34
CA LYS A 107 -1.25 -0.88 9.45
C LYS A 107 -0.04 0.03 9.50
N LYS A 108 1.17 -0.50 9.25
CA LYS A 108 2.40 0.31 9.14
C LYS A 108 2.28 1.35 8.02
N LEU A 109 1.91 0.96 6.80
CA LEU A 109 1.72 1.89 5.68
C LEU A 109 0.68 2.98 5.99
N ARG A 110 -0.43 2.60 6.64
CA ARG A 110 -1.47 3.55 7.05
C ARG A 110 -0.95 4.53 8.10
N HIS A 111 -0.21 4.05 9.09
CA HIS A 111 0.39 4.89 10.12
C HIS A 111 1.36 5.89 9.50
N LEU A 112 2.31 5.43 8.67
CA LEU A 112 3.26 6.28 7.95
C LEU A 112 2.57 7.35 7.09
N ARG A 113 1.48 6.98 6.39
CA ARG A 113 0.68 7.94 5.62
C ARG A 113 0.06 9.01 6.52
N ASN A 114 -0.49 8.60 7.67
CA ASN A 114 -1.13 9.52 8.60
C ASN A 114 -0.12 10.48 9.23
N GLU A 115 1.06 9.99 9.64
CA GLU A 115 2.14 10.82 10.18
C GLU A 115 2.59 11.90 9.17
N MET A 116 2.64 11.54 7.88
CA MET A 116 2.96 12.47 6.79
C MET A 116 1.85 13.49 6.46
N THR A 117 0.58 13.12 6.66
CA THR A 117 -0.57 13.96 6.28
C THR A 117 -1.02 14.88 7.41
N HIS A 118 -0.87 14.41 8.65
CA HIS A 118 -1.31 15.10 9.86
C HIS A 118 -0.10 15.28 10.77
N ILE A 119 0.73 16.28 10.45
CA ILE A 119 1.89 16.67 11.27
C ILE A 119 1.33 17.37 12.52
N ASN A 120 0.78 16.58 13.43
CA ASN A 120 0.23 17.04 14.71
C ASN A 120 1.28 16.98 15.82
N GLU A 121 2.40 16.32 15.57
CA GLU A 121 3.55 16.19 16.46
C GLU A 121 4.83 16.48 15.68
N PRO A 122 5.89 17.00 16.32
CA PRO A 122 7.21 17.12 15.69
C PRO A 122 7.71 15.73 15.31
N SER A 123 7.53 15.34 14.05
CA SER A 123 8.01 14.07 13.55
C SER A 123 9.53 14.12 13.40
N LEU A 124 10.24 13.20 14.06
CA LEU A 124 11.59 12.83 13.64
C LEU A 124 11.48 12.35 12.19
N GLY A 125 12.08 13.08 11.25
CA GLY A 125 12.05 12.70 9.84
C GLY A 125 12.63 11.30 9.65
N TYR A 126 12.07 10.51 8.73
CA TYR A 126 12.63 9.20 8.42
C TYR A 126 13.86 9.34 7.51
N SER A 127 14.79 8.42 7.70
CA SER A 127 15.95 8.21 6.86
C SER A 127 15.57 7.55 5.52
N ILE A 128 16.45 7.70 4.52
CA ILE A 128 16.32 6.99 3.23
C ILE A 128 16.42 5.46 3.44
N GLU A 129 17.13 5.02 4.47
CA GLU A 129 17.18 3.62 4.87
C GLU A 129 15.77 3.11 5.24
N GLU A 130 15.04 3.82 6.09
CA GLU A 130 13.68 3.46 6.48
C GLU A 130 12.72 3.47 5.29
N PHE A 131 12.91 4.37 4.31
CA PHE A 131 12.10 4.37 3.09
C PHE A 131 12.20 3.04 2.34
N ALA A 132 13.39 2.42 2.27
CA ALA A 132 13.57 1.14 1.59
C ALA A 132 12.66 0.05 2.19
N ASP A 133 12.61 -0.05 3.53
CA ASP A 133 11.72 -0.97 4.23
C ASP A 133 10.25 -0.65 3.99
N HIS A 134 9.90 0.63 4.06
CA HIS A 134 8.53 1.09 3.85
C HIS A 134 8.02 0.79 2.43
N PHE A 135 8.89 0.90 1.41
CA PHE A 135 8.58 0.54 0.04
C PHE A 135 8.37 -0.97 -0.15
N ASN A 136 8.94 -1.80 0.71
CA ASN A 136 8.77 -3.25 0.65
C ASN A 136 7.47 -3.72 1.29
N TYR A 137 6.88 -2.93 2.18
CA TYR A 137 5.58 -3.24 2.79
C TYR A 137 4.44 -3.33 1.77
N VAL A 138 4.55 -2.76 0.57
CA VAL A 138 3.51 -2.88 -0.48
C VAL A 138 3.22 -4.34 -0.84
N ARG A 139 4.26 -5.20 -0.86
CA ARG A 139 4.15 -6.58 -1.37
C ARG A 139 3.18 -7.41 -0.56
N SER A 140 3.25 -7.27 0.77
CA SER A 140 2.39 -7.98 1.73
C SER A 140 1.25 -7.11 2.24
N GLY A 141 1.52 -5.85 2.57
CA GLY A 141 0.54 -4.92 3.14
C GLY A 141 -0.56 -4.50 2.18
N ILE A 142 -0.28 -4.41 0.88
CA ILE A 142 -1.28 -4.05 -0.13
C ILE A 142 -1.58 -5.26 -1.02
N GLY A 143 -0.57 -5.76 -1.74
CA GLY A 143 -0.72 -6.91 -2.63
C GLY A 143 -1.15 -8.17 -1.88
N GLY A 144 -0.45 -8.51 -0.80
CA GLY A 144 -0.76 -9.67 0.04
C GLY A 144 -2.14 -9.56 0.69
N LEU A 145 -2.48 -8.42 1.27
CA LEU A 145 -3.79 -8.18 1.90
C LEU A 145 -4.94 -8.36 0.91
N LEU A 146 -4.87 -7.71 -0.26
CA LEU A 146 -5.90 -7.84 -1.29
C LEU A 146 -5.99 -9.27 -1.82
N HIS A 147 -4.86 -9.94 -2.01
CA HIS A 147 -4.85 -11.35 -2.40
C HIS A 147 -5.50 -12.25 -1.35
N ARG A 148 -5.21 -12.03 -0.06
CA ARG A 148 -5.83 -12.76 1.03
C ARG A 148 -7.35 -12.58 1.04
N ILE A 149 -7.83 -11.36 0.80
CA ILE A 149 -9.26 -11.09 0.64
C ILE A 149 -9.83 -11.88 -0.55
N ARG A 150 -9.16 -11.90 -1.70
CA ARG A 150 -9.60 -12.67 -2.88
C ARG A 150 -9.69 -14.17 -2.61
N VAL A 151 -8.71 -14.72 -1.89
CA VAL A 151 -8.71 -16.12 -1.45
C VAL A 151 -9.91 -16.40 -0.54
N LEU A 152 -10.17 -15.54 0.45
CA LEU A 152 -11.34 -15.69 1.34
C LEU A 152 -12.68 -15.53 0.60
N GLN A 153 -12.71 -14.75 -0.48
CA GLN A 153 -13.85 -14.63 -1.38
C GLN A 153 -14.01 -15.83 -2.33
N ASN A 154 -13.10 -16.80 -2.33
CA ASN A 154 -13.01 -17.89 -3.31
C ASN A 154 -12.99 -17.38 -4.76
N LYS A 155 -12.23 -16.31 -5.02
CA LYS A 155 -12.12 -15.69 -6.34
C LYS A 155 -10.67 -15.67 -6.84
N PRO A 156 -10.45 -15.71 -8.17
CA PRO A 156 -9.10 -15.61 -8.73
C PRO A 156 -8.46 -14.27 -8.36
N THR A 157 -7.14 -14.28 -8.25
CA THR A 157 -6.35 -13.04 -8.08
C THR A 157 -6.50 -12.14 -9.32
N LEU A 158 -6.25 -10.84 -9.15
CA LEU A 158 -6.33 -9.85 -10.22
C LEU A 158 -4.91 -9.42 -10.61
N GLY A 159 -4.71 -9.02 -11.87
CA GLY A 159 -3.38 -8.67 -12.39
C GLY A 159 -2.66 -7.60 -11.57
N PHE A 160 -3.36 -6.53 -11.18
CA PHE A 160 -2.79 -5.46 -10.33
C PHE A 160 -2.41 -5.93 -8.91
N ILE A 161 -3.06 -6.97 -8.39
CA ILE A 161 -2.73 -7.52 -7.08
C ILE A 161 -1.41 -8.30 -7.18
N GLU A 162 -1.27 -9.11 -8.23
CA GLU A 162 -0.03 -9.86 -8.45
C GLU A 162 1.15 -8.95 -8.76
N SER A 163 0.97 -7.88 -9.55
CA SER A 163 2.05 -6.92 -9.83
C SER A 163 2.62 -6.29 -8.56
N LEU A 164 1.77 -5.99 -7.57
CA LEU A 164 2.21 -5.46 -6.28
C LEU A 164 2.85 -6.52 -5.40
N LYS A 165 2.32 -7.75 -5.38
CA LYS A 165 2.90 -8.86 -4.60
C LYS A 165 4.32 -9.22 -5.06
N THR A 166 4.55 -9.18 -6.37
CA THR A 166 5.81 -9.53 -7.00
C THR A 166 6.71 -8.33 -7.24
N ALA A 167 6.32 -7.14 -6.76
CA ALA A 167 7.09 -5.92 -6.94
C ALA A 167 8.54 -6.11 -6.46
N PRO A 168 9.55 -5.55 -7.17
CA PRO A 168 10.95 -5.71 -6.82
C PRO A 168 11.25 -5.32 -5.37
N ILE A 169 12.11 -6.08 -4.69
CA ILE A 169 12.57 -5.72 -3.33
C ILE A 169 13.53 -4.55 -3.47
N ILE A 170 13.29 -3.50 -2.69
CA ILE A 170 14.17 -2.35 -2.59
C ILE A 170 15.15 -2.59 -1.44
N TYR A 171 16.41 -2.23 -1.66
CA TYR A 171 17.48 -2.39 -0.69
C TYR A 171 18.17 -1.06 -0.49
N PHE A 172 18.59 -0.78 0.73
CA PHE A 172 19.49 0.32 1.02
C PHE A 172 20.94 -0.16 0.93
N ASN A 173 21.73 0.53 0.11
CA ASN A 173 23.16 0.27 -0.03
C ASN A 173 23.92 1.49 0.48
N GLU A 174 24.79 1.28 1.45
CA GLU A 174 25.71 2.31 1.93
C GLU A 174 26.95 2.32 1.02
N ILE A 175 27.22 3.46 0.39
CA ILE A 175 28.38 3.65 -0.49
C ILE A 175 29.40 4.51 0.24
N THR A 176 30.57 3.94 0.54
CA THR A 176 31.69 4.68 1.12
C THR A 176 32.69 5.01 0.02
N HIS A 177 32.82 6.31 -0.30
CA HIS A 177 33.86 6.80 -1.20
C HIS A 177 35.17 7.00 -0.44
N ARG A 178 36.26 6.44 -0.97
CA ARG A 178 37.61 6.66 -0.44
C ARG A 178 38.35 7.67 -1.31
N ALA A 179 39.30 8.38 -0.70
CA ALA A 179 40.12 9.39 -1.38
C ALA A 179 41.02 8.82 -2.49
N ASP A 180 41.21 7.50 -2.52
CA ASP A 180 41.97 6.76 -3.55
C ASP A 180 41.13 6.49 -4.83
N GLY A 181 39.89 6.97 -4.88
CA GLY A 181 38.97 6.74 -6.00
C GLY A 181 38.24 5.40 -5.96
N ASN A 182 38.54 4.52 -4.99
CA ASN A 182 37.80 3.29 -4.77
C ASN A 182 36.51 3.55 -3.97
N HIS A 183 35.49 2.73 -4.18
CA HIS A 183 34.27 2.76 -3.39
C HIS A 183 33.93 1.38 -2.84
N PHE A 184 33.38 1.35 -1.63
CA PHE A 184 32.86 0.14 -1.00
C PHE A 184 31.35 0.22 -0.93
N ILE A 185 30.66 -0.79 -1.44
CA ILE A 185 29.20 -0.89 -1.37
C ILE A 185 28.85 -1.93 -0.31
N LYS A 186 28.21 -1.49 0.77
CA LYS A 186 27.67 -2.36 1.80
C LYS A 186 26.17 -2.45 1.65
N ARG A 187 25.68 -3.62 1.27
CA ARG A 187 24.24 -3.92 1.36
C ARG A 187 23.90 -4.14 2.82
N ARG A 188 23.03 -3.30 3.39
CA ARG A 188 22.42 -3.61 4.69
C ARG A 188 21.31 -4.64 4.47
N LYS A 189 21.29 -5.66 5.33
CA LYS A 189 20.26 -6.70 5.35
C LYS A 189 19.09 -6.27 6.21
#